data_AF-A0A7V8ZQF5-F1
#
_entry.id   AF-A0A7V8ZQF5-F1
#
_cell.length_a   1.000
_cell.length_b   1.000
_cell.length_c   1.000
_cell.angle_alpha   90.00
_cell.angle_beta   90.00
_cell.angle_gamma   90.00
#
_symmetry.space_group_name_H-M   'P 1'
#
loop_
_entity.id
_entity.type
_entity.pdbx_description
1 polymer ?
#
loop_
_entity_poly.entity_id
_entity_poly.type
_entity_poly.pdbx_seq_one_letter_code
_entity_poly.pdbx_strand_id
1 'polypeptide(L)'
;MSLKEELDRMNRRRRVYAPSREGGTKSQKELGAVVDLLESMERSGEAIYFDPVEAAQDPPDCTARGIRGERVAIEVTEFVCKAAVEANEKADRAAIARLEPGVMVHRVWQRWDCLAHLERRLETKDGKTYVGGPFDRVAVLVHTDEPMLIRSQCEAWLSEHHFGPFKQITEAYLLFSYESEIGYPYRTLLVHGA
;
A
#
# COMPACT_ATOMS: atom_id res chain seq x y z
N MET A 1 11.90 23.76 -4.61
CA MET A 1 12.64 22.57 -4.16
C MET A 1 13.03 21.79 -5.40
N SER A 2 14.31 21.46 -5.55
CA SER A 2 14.85 20.74 -6.71
C SER A 2 14.56 19.24 -6.60
N LEU A 3 14.36 18.57 -7.74
CA LEU A 3 14.18 17.11 -7.84
C LEU A 3 15.31 16.33 -7.14
N LYS A 4 16.52 16.92 -7.10
CA LYS A 4 17.69 16.37 -6.39
C LYS A 4 17.56 16.46 -4.87
N GLU A 5 17.03 17.56 -4.35
CA GLU A 5 16.81 17.77 -2.90
C GLU A 5 15.70 16.85 -2.38
N GLU A 6 14.67 16.63 -3.20
CA GLU A 6 13.58 15.70 -2.91
C GLU A 6 14.09 14.26 -2.89
N LEU A 7 14.90 13.85 -3.88
CA LEU A 7 15.54 12.53 -3.93
C LEU A 7 16.46 12.27 -2.73
N ASP A 8 17.26 13.26 -2.32
CA ASP A 8 18.12 13.15 -1.13
C ASP A 8 17.32 13.05 0.17
N ARG A 9 16.19 13.77 0.27
CA ARG A 9 15.26 13.66 1.40
C ARG A 9 14.61 12.28 1.45
N MET A 10 14.21 11.74 0.30
CA MET A 10 13.61 10.41 0.17
C MET A 10 14.59 9.28 0.52
N ASN A 11 15.85 9.38 0.09
CA ASN A 11 16.91 8.44 0.47
C ASN A 11 17.21 8.45 1.98
N ARG A 12 17.09 9.62 2.64
CA ARG A 12 17.23 9.71 4.11
C ARG A 12 16.03 9.13 4.85
N ARG A 13 14.81 9.28 4.31
CA ARG A 13 13.58 8.66 4.87
C ARG A 13 13.63 7.13 4.81
N ARG A 14 14.27 6.55 3.78
CA ARG A 14 14.51 5.09 3.67
C ARG A 14 15.28 4.49 4.86
N ARG A 15 16.14 5.26 5.55
CA ARG A 15 16.87 4.79 6.75
C ARG A 15 16.05 4.81 8.04
N VAL A 16 14.86 5.40 8.02
CA VAL A 16 13.90 5.43 9.13
C VAL A 16 12.71 4.51 8.80
N TYR A 17 13.00 3.39 8.12
CA TYR A 17 12.01 2.34 7.85
C TYR A 17 11.63 1.65 9.17
N ALA A 18 10.35 1.36 9.36
CA ALA A 18 9.91 0.55 10.49
C ALA A 18 10.54 -0.85 10.37
N PRO A 19 11.31 -1.31 11.37
CA PRO A 19 11.92 -2.65 11.36
C PRO A 19 10.90 -3.79 11.19
N SER A 20 9.62 -3.54 11.47
CA SER A 20 8.52 -4.51 11.32
C SER A 20 8.27 -4.97 9.87
N ARG A 21 8.68 -4.20 8.85
CA ARG A 21 8.54 -4.58 7.43
C ARG A 21 9.76 -5.32 6.86
N GLU A 22 10.90 -5.27 7.54
CA GLU A 22 12.14 -5.95 7.13
C GLU A 22 12.36 -7.24 7.94
N GLY A 23 12.23 -8.38 7.27
CA GLY A 23 12.20 -9.71 7.90
C GLY A 23 10.78 -10.25 8.09
N GLY A 24 10.65 -11.51 8.50
CA GLY A 24 9.36 -12.18 8.71
C GLY A 24 8.73 -12.81 7.46
N THR A 25 7.59 -13.47 7.66
CA THR A 25 6.79 -14.11 6.60
C THR A 25 6.00 -13.08 5.79
N LYS A 26 5.47 -13.47 4.62
CA LYS A 26 4.59 -12.60 3.81
C LYS A 26 3.39 -12.10 4.64
N SER A 27 2.72 -13.00 5.35
CA SER A 27 1.54 -12.69 6.17
C SER A 27 1.85 -11.69 7.30
N GLN A 28 3.02 -11.78 7.93
CA GLN A 28 3.44 -10.82 8.95
C GLN A 28 3.63 -9.42 8.38
N LYS A 29 4.19 -9.31 7.17
CA LYS A 29 4.37 -8.02 6.48
C LYS A 29 3.03 -7.42 6.07
N GLU A 30 2.12 -8.25 5.59
CA GLU A 30 0.76 -7.84 5.20
C GLU A 30 -0.03 -7.35 6.42
N LEU A 31 0.03 -8.08 7.54
CA LEU A 31 -0.52 -7.63 8.82
C LEU A 31 0.11 -6.31 9.27
N GLY A 32 1.43 -6.16 9.13
CA GLY A 32 2.15 -4.92 9.43
C GLY A 32 1.62 -3.73 8.63
N ALA A 33 1.40 -3.89 7.33
CA ALA A 33 0.81 -2.84 6.50
C ALA A 33 -0.62 -2.47 6.95
N VAL A 34 -1.43 -3.45 7.37
CA VAL A 34 -2.78 -3.22 7.91
C VAL A 34 -2.70 -2.46 9.24
N VAL A 35 -1.79 -2.83 10.14
CA VAL A 35 -1.56 -2.10 11.40
C VAL A 35 -1.16 -0.65 11.12
N ASP A 36 -0.25 -0.42 10.18
CA ASP A 36 0.18 0.93 9.77
C ASP A 36 -1.00 1.78 9.26
N LEU A 37 -1.94 1.17 8.52
CA LEU A 37 -3.18 1.84 8.10
C LEU A 37 -4.06 2.20 9.30
N LEU A 38 -4.31 1.25 10.21
CA LEU A 38 -5.17 1.44 11.37
C LEU A 38 -4.61 2.52 12.31
N GLU A 39 -3.31 2.54 12.56
CA GLU A 39 -2.65 3.61 13.33
C GLU A 39 -2.83 4.98 12.65
N SER A 40 -2.77 5.01 11.32
CA SER A 40 -2.97 6.25 10.56
C SER A 40 -4.43 6.74 10.62
N MET A 41 -5.39 5.83 10.55
CA MET A 41 -6.80 6.13 10.77
C MET A 41 -7.06 6.64 12.19
N GLU A 42 -6.44 6.04 13.21
CA GLU A 42 -6.55 6.50 14.59
C GLU A 42 -6.00 7.92 14.77
N ARG A 43 -4.81 8.21 14.23
CA ARG A 43 -4.21 9.55 14.29
C ARG A 43 -5.03 10.63 13.58
N SER A 44 -5.78 10.26 12.54
CA SER A 44 -6.66 11.17 11.81
C SER A 44 -8.08 11.27 12.41
N GLY A 45 -8.39 10.46 13.43
CA GLY A 45 -9.73 10.41 14.03
C GLY A 45 -10.76 9.68 13.15
N GLU A 46 -10.30 8.88 12.19
CA GLU A 46 -11.11 8.13 11.21
C GLU A 46 -11.06 6.61 11.44
N ALA A 47 -10.65 6.17 12.64
CA ALA A 47 -10.56 4.74 12.98
C ALA A 47 -11.92 4.03 12.85
N ILE A 48 -12.02 3.13 11.87
CA ILE A 48 -13.22 2.32 11.61
C ILE A 48 -12.98 0.80 11.72
N TYR A 49 -11.73 0.39 11.95
CA TYR A 49 -11.31 -1.00 12.06
C TYR A 49 -10.47 -1.24 13.31
N PHE A 50 -10.58 -2.43 13.89
CA PHE A 50 -9.85 -2.86 15.09
C PHE A 50 -9.47 -4.33 15.03
N ASP A 51 -8.55 -4.73 15.91
CA ASP A 51 -8.09 -6.12 16.09
C ASP A 51 -7.69 -6.82 14.78
N PRO A 52 -6.78 -6.25 13.96
CA PRO A 52 -6.34 -6.91 12.75
C PRO A 52 -5.58 -8.20 13.09
N VAL A 53 -5.88 -9.29 12.40
CA VAL A 53 -5.20 -10.58 12.54
C VAL A 53 -4.93 -11.20 11.18
N GLU A 54 -3.87 -12.01 11.09
CA GLU A 54 -3.61 -12.85 9.91
C GLU A 54 -4.79 -13.77 9.65
N ALA A 55 -5.21 -13.89 8.39
CA ALA A 55 -6.24 -14.83 8.02
C ALA A 55 -5.70 -16.28 8.05
N ALA A 56 -6.55 -17.23 8.42
CA ALA A 56 -6.17 -18.65 8.42
C ALA A 56 -5.98 -19.22 7.00
N GLN A 57 -6.63 -18.62 5.99
CA GLN A 57 -6.55 -19.01 4.59
C GLN A 57 -6.58 -17.75 3.71
N ASP A 58 -5.65 -17.63 2.76
CA ASP A 58 -5.63 -16.59 1.74
C ASP A 58 -6.50 -17.03 0.54
N PRO A 59 -7.47 -16.22 0.07
CA PRO A 59 -7.83 -14.87 0.57
C PRO A 59 -8.93 -14.87 1.65
N PRO A 60 -9.02 -13.84 2.53
CA PRO A 60 -8.22 -12.60 2.55
C PRO A 60 -6.80 -12.78 3.13
N ASP A 61 -5.95 -11.76 3.03
CA ASP A 61 -4.63 -11.75 3.71
C ASP A 61 -4.79 -11.50 5.22
N CYS A 62 -5.72 -10.62 5.61
CA CYS A 62 -6.02 -10.26 6.99
C CYS A 62 -7.53 -10.20 7.24
N THR A 63 -7.92 -10.28 8.51
CA THR A 63 -9.28 -9.96 8.95
C THR A 63 -9.25 -8.93 10.07
N ALA A 64 -10.28 -8.09 10.16
CA ALA A 64 -10.46 -7.10 11.21
C ALA A 64 -11.94 -6.98 11.61
N ARG A 65 -12.20 -6.22 12.67
CA ARG A 65 -13.55 -5.87 13.13
C ARG A 65 -13.88 -4.42 12.81
N GLY A 66 -15.09 -4.18 12.31
CA GLY A 66 -15.63 -2.83 12.17
C GLY A 66 -16.19 -2.26 13.48
N ILE A 67 -16.44 -0.95 13.53
CA ILE A 67 -17.02 -0.25 14.70
C ILE A 67 -18.37 -0.85 15.18
N ARG A 68 -19.14 -1.51 14.31
CA ARG A 68 -20.41 -2.16 14.66
C ARG A 68 -20.28 -3.67 14.91
N GLY A 69 -19.05 -4.17 15.00
CA GLY A 69 -18.77 -5.61 15.11
C GLY A 69 -18.80 -6.36 13.78
N GLU A 70 -18.86 -5.65 12.65
CA GLU A 70 -18.79 -6.22 11.31
C GLU A 70 -17.49 -7.00 11.10
N ARG A 71 -17.54 -8.14 10.39
CA ARG A 71 -16.34 -8.87 9.97
C ARG A 71 -15.84 -8.29 8.65
N VAL A 72 -14.61 -7.81 8.66
CA VAL A 72 -13.97 -7.19 7.49
C VAL A 72 -12.88 -8.11 6.96
N ALA A 73 -12.98 -8.49 5.70
CA ALA A 73 -11.88 -9.12 4.95
C ALA A 73 -10.97 -8.01 4.41
N ILE A 74 -9.65 -8.12 4.60
CA ILE A 74 -8.68 -7.15 4.11
C ILE A 74 -7.66 -7.85 3.22
N GLU A 75 -7.60 -7.43 1.96
CA GLU A 75 -6.58 -7.84 1.00
C GLU A 75 -5.49 -6.78 0.88
N VAL A 76 -4.24 -7.21 0.92
CA VAL A 76 -3.08 -6.34 0.86
C VAL A 76 -2.40 -6.51 -0.50
N THR A 77 -1.96 -5.39 -1.08
CA THR A 77 -1.17 -5.41 -2.29
C THR A 77 -0.21 -4.24 -2.38
N GLU A 78 0.88 -4.44 -3.09
CA GLU A 78 1.89 -3.42 -3.33
C GLU A 78 1.62 -2.66 -4.64
N PHE A 79 1.64 -1.34 -4.57
CA PHE A 79 1.82 -0.47 -5.72
C PHE A 79 3.31 -0.24 -5.94
N VAL A 80 3.88 -1.03 -6.86
CA VAL A 80 5.30 -0.99 -7.24
C VAL A 80 5.50 -1.24 -8.73
N CYS A 81 6.54 -0.66 -9.30
CA CYS A 81 7.02 -0.95 -10.64
C CYS A 81 7.89 -2.21 -10.61
N LYS A 82 7.29 -3.37 -10.94
CA LYS A 82 7.99 -4.66 -11.00
C LYS A 82 9.29 -4.60 -11.82
N ALA A 83 9.26 -3.92 -12.97
CA ALA A 83 10.44 -3.77 -13.82
C ALA A 83 11.59 -2.97 -13.14
N ALA A 84 11.26 -1.93 -12.37
CA ALA A 84 12.26 -1.19 -11.60
C ALA A 84 12.80 -2.02 -10.44
N VAL A 85 11.94 -2.76 -9.72
CA VAL A 85 12.34 -3.69 -8.67
C VAL A 85 13.30 -4.76 -9.21
N GLU A 86 12.92 -5.44 -10.30
CA GLU A 86 13.75 -6.48 -10.94
C GLU A 86 15.08 -5.92 -11.46
N ALA A 87 15.09 -4.71 -12.02
CA ALA A 87 16.30 -4.04 -12.46
C ALA A 87 17.23 -3.69 -11.28
N ASN A 88 16.68 -3.19 -10.17
CA ASN A 88 17.44 -2.87 -8.96
C ASN A 88 18.02 -4.13 -8.31
N GLU A 89 17.25 -5.20 -8.17
CA GLU A 89 17.75 -6.47 -7.64
C GLU A 89 18.89 -7.03 -8.49
N LYS A 90 18.81 -6.90 -9.82
CA LYS A 90 19.87 -7.32 -10.73
C LYS A 90 21.12 -6.43 -10.58
N ALA A 91 20.94 -5.12 -10.45
CA ALA A 91 22.02 -4.18 -10.24
C ALA A 91 22.73 -4.42 -8.91
N ASP A 92 21.98 -4.64 -7.83
CA ASP A 92 22.52 -4.93 -6.49
C ASP A 92 23.34 -6.23 -6.46
N ARG A 93 22.85 -7.31 -7.08
CA ARG A 93 23.63 -8.55 -7.20
C ARG A 93 24.95 -8.34 -7.94
N ALA A 94 24.94 -7.54 -9.01
CA ALA A 94 26.15 -7.23 -9.78
C ALA A 94 27.11 -6.31 -8.99
N ALA A 95 26.57 -5.33 -8.27
CA ALA A 95 27.29 -4.40 -7.41
C ALA A 95 28.02 -5.14 -6.27
N ILE A 96 27.32 -6.04 -5.57
CA ILE A 96 27.90 -6.90 -4.52
C ILE A 96 29.06 -7.73 -5.08
N ALA A 97 28.87 -8.33 -6.26
CA ALA A 97 29.93 -9.13 -6.90
C ALA A 97 31.16 -8.30 -7.30
N ARG A 98 31.00 -6.99 -7.54
CA ARG A 98 32.06 -6.08 -7.98
C ARG A 98 32.61 -5.19 -6.87
N LEU A 99 32.02 -5.21 -5.68
CA LEU A 99 32.32 -4.28 -4.57
C LEU A 99 32.17 -2.81 -4.98
N GLU A 100 31.21 -2.50 -5.85
CA GLU A 100 30.92 -1.14 -6.33
C GLU A 100 29.51 -0.72 -5.91
N PRO A 101 29.23 0.60 -5.76
CA PRO A 101 27.87 1.07 -5.52
C PRO A 101 26.93 0.73 -6.70
N GLY A 102 25.77 0.15 -6.40
CA GLY A 102 24.71 -0.08 -7.38
C GLY A 102 24.07 1.23 -7.85
N VAL A 103 23.67 1.28 -9.13
CA VAL A 103 22.84 2.36 -9.65
C VAL A 103 21.38 1.96 -9.52
N MET A 104 20.63 2.70 -8.71
CA MET A 104 19.20 2.49 -8.52
C MET A 104 18.40 3.17 -9.64
N VAL A 105 17.43 2.45 -10.19
CA VAL A 105 16.42 2.97 -11.10
C VAL A 105 15.09 3.15 -10.38
N HIS A 106 14.39 4.22 -10.71
CA HIS A 106 13.08 4.54 -10.17
C HIS A 106 12.11 4.80 -11.31
N ARG A 107 10.84 4.38 -11.14
CA ARG A 107 9.79 4.73 -12.09
C ARG A 107 9.27 6.12 -11.78
N VAL A 108 9.30 7.02 -12.75
CA VAL A 108 8.54 8.26 -12.67
C VAL A 108 7.09 7.95 -13.07
N TRP A 109 6.16 8.19 -12.15
CA TRP A 109 4.75 7.91 -12.38
C TRP A 109 4.08 9.12 -13.04
N GLN A 110 3.34 8.86 -14.12
CA GLN A 110 2.43 9.82 -14.72
C GLN A 110 1.00 9.55 -14.24
N ARG A 111 0.14 10.58 -14.27
CA ARG A 111 -1.26 10.48 -13.80
C ARG A 111 -1.97 9.24 -14.33
N TRP A 112 -2.06 9.10 -15.65
CA TRP A 112 -2.81 8.02 -16.30
C TRP A 112 -2.24 6.64 -15.97
N ASP A 113 -0.91 6.53 -15.93
CA ASP A 113 -0.21 5.29 -15.59
C ASP A 113 -0.46 4.87 -14.14
N CYS A 114 -0.44 5.83 -13.21
CA CYS A 114 -0.69 5.59 -11.81
C CYS A 114 -2.12 5.10 -11.59
N LEU A 115 -3.11 5.82 -12.12
CA LEU A 115 -4.53 5.47 -11.98
C LEU A 115 -4.83 4.11 -12.62
N ALA A 116 -4.36 3.86 -13.85
CA ALA A 116 -4.56 2.57 -14.51
C ALA A 116 -3.87 1.40 -13.77
N HIS A 117 -2.75 1.66 -13.10
CA HIS A 117 -2.08 0.64 -12.29
C HIS A 117 -2.85 0.35 -10.99
N LEU A 118 -3.39 1.36 -10.32
CA LEU A 118 -4.28 1.17 -9.17
C LEU A 118 -5.54 0.40 -9.56
N GLU A 119 -6.23 0.82 -10.62
CA GLU A 119 -7.46 0.19 -11.13
C GLU A 119 -7.25 -1.31 -11.34
N ARG A 120 -6.21 -1.70 -12.08
CA ARG A 120 -5.89 -3.11 -12.34
C ARG A 120 -5.65 -3.91 -11.07
N ARG A 121 -5.03 -3.31 -10.04
CA ARG A 121 -4.79 -3.98 -8.76
C ARG A 121 -6.11 -4.24 -8.05
N LEU A 122 -6.99 -3.23 -7.99
CA LEU A 122 -8.32 -3.37 -7.41
C LEU A 122 -9.16 -4.41 -8.16
N GLU A 123 -9.20 -4.38 -9.49
CA GLU A 123 -9.89 -5.37 -10.33
C GLU A 123 -9.38 -6.80 -10.07
N THR A 124 -8.06 -6.98 -9.93
CA THR A 124 -7.47 -8.29 -9.63
C THR A 124 -7.93 -8.82 -8.28
N LYS A 125 -8.02 -7.94 -7.27
CA LYS A 125 -8.47 -8.31 -5.92
C LYS A 125 -9.99 -8.50 -5.86
N ASP A 126 -10.76 -7.77 -6.64
CA ASP A 126 -12.22 -7.94 -6.73
C ASP A 126 -12.61 -9.31 -7.31
N GLY A 127 -11.75 -9.87 -8.16
CA GLY A 127 -11.94 -11.20 -8.76
C GLY A 127 -11.61 -12.39 -7.84
N LYS A 128 -11.11 -12.17 -6.61
CA LYS A 128 -10.78 -13.25 -5.67
C LYS A 128 -12.04 -13.86 -5.01
N THR A 129 -11.93 -15.11 -4.57
CA THR A 129 -12.97 -15.81 -3.78
C THR A 129 -12.55 -15.86 -2.32
N TYR A 130 -13.15 -15.01 -1.48
CA TYR A 130 -12.82 -14.88 -0.06
C TYR A 130 -13.31 -16.07 0.77
N VAL A 131 -12.40 -16.71 1.50
CA VAL A 131 -12.64 -17.91 2.33
C VAL A 131 -12.74 -17.50 3.80
N GLY A 132 -13.52 -18.26 4.59
CA GLY A 132 -13.72 -18.00 6.03
C GLY A 132 -14.85 -17.02 6.36
N GLY A 133 -15.67 -16.67 5.36
CA GLY A 133 -16.84 -15.80 5.47
C GLY A 133 -18.05 -16.40 6.20
N PRO A 134 -19.19 -15.69 6.22
CA PRO A 134 -19.45 -14.44 5.50
C PRO A 134 -18.67 -13.25 6.09
N PHE A 135 -18.29 -12.33 5.20
CA PHE A 135 -17.72 -11.02 5.55
C PHE A 135 -18.74 -9.94 5.19
N ASP A 136 -18.91 -8.96 6.07
CA ASP A 136 -19.83 -7.84 5.85
C ASP A 136 -19.22 -6.80 4.91
N ARG A 137 -17.89 -6.68 4.93
CA ARG A 137 -17.12 -5.73 4.11
C ARG A 137 -15.84 -6.39 3.58
N VAL A 138 -15.42 -5.94 2.41
CA VAL A 138 -14.18 -6.36 1.76
C VAL A 138 -13.37 -5.10 1.44
N ALA A 139 -12.28 -4.92 2.15
CA ALA A 139 -11.36 -3.81 1.97
C ALA A 139 -10.11 -4.25 1.19
N VAL A 140 -9.61 -3.38 0.32
CA VAL A 140 -8.28 -3.53 -0.29
C VAL A 140 -7.35 -2.45 0.22
N LEU A 141 -6.25 -2.85 0.83
CA LEU A 141 -5.12 -2.00 1.17
C LEU A 141 -4.06 -2.10 0.07
N VAL A 142 -3.91 -1.03 -0.69
CA VAL A 142 -2.77 -0.84 -1.56
C VAL A 142 -1.71 -0.05 -0.78
N HIS A 143 -0.54 -0.62 -0.50
CA HIS A 143 0.57 0.15 0.08
C HIS A 143 1.67 0.38 -0.94
N THR A 144 2.45 1.43 -0.75
CA THR A 144 3.54 1.77 -1.66
C THR A 144 4.76 2.30 -0.95
N ASP A 145 5.91 1.88 -1.46
CA ASP A 145 7.21 2.46 -1.15
C ASP A 145 7.91 3.03 -2.39
N GLU A 146 7.11 3.38 -3.41
CA GLU A 146 7.59 4.01 -4.64
C GLU A 146 8.06 5.44 -4.36
N PRO A 147 9.39 5.70 -4.44
CA PRO A 147 9.94 6.99 -4.04
C PRO A 147 9.39 8.13 -4.89
N MET A 148 9.20 7.90 -6.20
CA MET A 148 8.77 8.93 -7.14
C MET A 148 7.25 9.11 -7.21
N LEU A 149 6.48 8.41 -6.37
CA LEU A 149 5.05 8.66 -6.23
C LEU A 149 4.81 9.73 -5.16
N ILE A 150 4.94 11.00 -5.55
CA ILE A 150 4.78 12.13 -4.65
C ILE A 150 3.32 12.21 -4.17
N ARG A 151 3.11 12.13 -2.85
CA ARG A 151 1.78 12.09 -2.22
C ARG A 151 0.86 13.19 -2.71
N SER A 152 1.28 14.46 -2.68
CA SER A 152 0.44 15.59 -3.07
C SER A 152 0.00 15.56 -4.54
N GLN A 153 0.86 15.05 -5.44
CA GLN A 153 0.51 14.86 -6.84
C GLN A 153 -0.48 13.69 -7.00
N CYS A 154 -0.23 12.58 -6.31
CA CYS A 154 -1.10 11.41 -6.33
C CYS A 154 -2.49 11.73 -5.77
N GLU A 155 -2.58 12.43 -4.64
CA GLU A 155 -3.84 12.90 -4.05
C GLU A 155 -4.65 13.77 -5.03
N ALA A 156 -3.99 14.69 -5.75
CA ALA A 156 -4.65 15.49 -6.78
C ALA A 156 -5.24 14.60 -7.88
N TRP A 157 -4.48 13.62 -8.38
CA TRP A 157 -4.96 12.68 -9.39
C TRP A 157 -6.14 11.83 -8.89
N LEU A 158 -6.07 11.37 -7.65
CA LEU A 158 -7.10 10.56 -7.00
C LEU A 158 -8.39 11.34 -6.73
N SER A 159 -8.29 12.65 -6.45
CA SER A 159 -9.47 13.48 -6.19
C SER A 159 -10.38 13.66 -7.41
N GLU A 160 -9.84 13.43 -8.61
CA GLU A 160 -10.54 13.55 -9.89
C GLU A 160 -10.84 12.19 -10.54
N HIS A 161 -10.55 11.07 -9.87
CA HIS A 161 -10.76 9.72 -10.41
C HIS A 161 -11.71 8.92 -9.53
N HIS A 162 -12.57 8.13 -10.16
CA HIS A 162 -13.46 7.20 -9.48
C HIS A 162 -13.13 5.79 -9.93
N PHE A 163 -12.84 4.91 -8.97
CA PHE A 163 -12.57 3.49 -9.25
C PHE A 163 -13.87 2.67 -9.25
N GLY A 164 -13.89 1.63 -10.08
CA GLY A 164 -15.00 0.68 -10.14
C GLY A 164 -16.08 1.04 -11.18
N PRO A 165 -17.30 0.45 -11.08
CA PRO A 165 -17.81 -0.35 -9.96
C PRO A 165 -17.10 -1.69 -9.77
N PHE A 166 -17.08 -2.18 -8.53
CA PHE A 166 -16.56 -3.50 -8.14
C PHE A 166 -17.69 -4.41 -7.68
N LYS A 167 -17.47 -5.73 -7.76
CA LYS A 167 -18.47 -6.75 -7.42
C LYS A 167 -18.52 -7.04 -5.92
N GLN A 168 -17.37 -7.05 -5.27
CA GLN A 168 -17.19 -7.51 -3.89
C GLN A 168 -16.47 -6.48 -3.03
N ILE A 169 -15.51 -5.73 -3.59
CA ILE A 169 -14.79 -4.68 -2.86
C ILE A 169 -15.76 -3.58 -2.46
N THR A 170 -15.84 -3.31 -1.15
CA THR A 170 -16.64 -2.23 -0.57
C THR A 170 -15.80 -0.99 -0.29
N GLU A 171 -14.51 -1.18 0.00
CA GLU A 171 -13.61 -0.10 0.43
C GLU A 171 -12.20 -0.33 -0.14
N ALA A 172 -11.49 0.75 -0.43
CA ALA A 172 -10.10 0.65 -0.85
C ALA A 172 -9.28 1.84 -0.34
N TYR A 173 -8.03 1.58 0.02
CA TYR A 173 -7.11 2.53 0.64
C TYR A 173 -5.76 2.49 -0.07
N LEU A 174 -5.15 3.66 -0.30
CA LEU A 174 -3.76 3.79 -0.67
C LEU A 174 -2.96 4.29 0.54
N LEU A 175 -2.02 3.49 1.02
CA LEU A 175 -1.10 3.84 2.10
C LEU A 175 0.27 4.19 1.52
N PHE A 176 0.72 5.42 1.74
CA PHE A 176 2.01 5.92 1.28
C PHE A 176 3.13 5.56 2.25
N SER A 177 4.38 5.74 1.82
CA SER A 177 5.57 5.59 2.68
C SER A 177 5.55 6.51 3.90
N TYR A 178 6.28 6.08 4.93
CA TYR A 178 6.44 6.82 6.18
C TYR A 178 6.96 8.25 5.98
N GLU A 179 6.27 9.20 6.61
CA GLU A 179 6.65 10.59 6.77
C GLU A 179 6.81 10.90 8.26
N SER A 180 7.98 11.38 8.69
CA SER A 180 8.31 11.60 10.12
C SER A 180 7.31 12.47 10.89
N GLU A 181 6.62 13.39 10.21
CA GLU A 181 5.66 14.31 10.82
C GLU A 181 4.25 13.71 10.95
N ILE A 182 3.91 12.71 10.12
CA ILE A 182 2.52 12.24 9.95
C ILE A 182 2.38 10.73 10.25
N GLY A 183 3.44 9.93 10.08
CA GLY A 183 3.37 8.48 10.06
C GLY A 183 3.24 7.95 8.64
N TYR A 184 2.46 6.90 8.42
CA TYR A 184 2.12 6.42 7.08
C TYR A 184 0.81 7.08 6.61
N PRO A 185 0.84 8.19 5.86
CA PRO A 185 -0.40 8.82 5.41
C PRO A 185 -1.16 7.87 4.46
N TYR A 186 -2.48 7.92 4.50
CA TYR A 186 -3.33 7.15 3.59
C TYR A 186 -4.34 8.04 2.88
N ARG A 187 -4.90 7.50 1.80
CA ARG A 187 -6.01 8.08 1.07
C ARG A 187 -7.05 7.02 0.77
N THR A 188 -8.31 7.32 1.04
CA THR A 188 -9.43 6.50 0.60
C THR A 188 -9.62 6.60 -0.92
N LEU A 189 -9.68 5.46 -1.59
CA LEU A 189 -9.85 5.33 -3.04
C LEU A 189 -11.31 5.06 -3.43
N LEU A 190 -12.02 4.34 -2.57
CA LEU A 190 -13.41 3.96 -2.75
C LEU A 190 -14.10 3.91 -1.39
N VAL A 191 -15.32 4.45 -1.33
CA VAL A 191 -16.28 4.17 -0.27
C VAL A 191 -17.59 3.76 -0.93
N HIS A 192 -18.06 2.53 -0.69
CA HIS A 192 -19.42 2.15 -1.04
C HIS A 192 -20.33 2.34 0.17
N GLY A 193 -21.27 3.30 0.07
CA GLY A 193 -22.46 3.42 0.92
C GLY A 193 -22.25 3.87 2.37
N ALA A 194 -22.56 5.14 2.65
CA ALA A 194 -23.29 5.48 3.88
C ALA A 194 -24.78 5.14 3.69
#